data_AF-A0A7S1WGW7-F1
#
_entry.id   AF-A0A7S1WGW7-F1
#
_cell.length_a   1.000
_cell.length_b   1.000
_cell.length_c   1.000
_cell.angle_alpha   90.00
_cell.angle_beta   90.00
_cell.angle_gamma   90.00
#
_symmetry.space_group_name_H-M   'P 1'
#
loop_
_entity.id
_entity.type
_entity.pdbx_description
1 polymer ?
#
loop_
_entity_poly.entity_id
_entity_poly.type
_entity_poly.pdbx_seq_one_letter_code
_entity_poly.pdbx_strand_id
1 'polypeptide(L)'
;RNSCNVPQLAEHGITEVARVYMAVGVRSLNQFLPAECLDKMMYDEGSGDVTRGGWIVTNKNMQVLHKGEKPWADGCVFAAGNCCAVQGLCAPKNSFPGEDMASIACHNIEVMERRKNRKFGGCFSCFASKKMKEIRWNWGFGLCATSLGPYDATFVAGSTEKPGSGYTVLTGCLAAYQKEFIRWSKVNQNRNGWIGWAVWNFVH
;
A
#
# COMPACT_ATOMS: atom_id res chain seq x y z
N ARG A 1 27.02 10.14 -1.23
CA ARG A 1 27.45 9.81 -2.61
C ARG A 1 27.74 8.33 -2.65
N ASN A 2 26.80 7.50 -3.10
CA ASN A 2 27.05 6.05 -3.22
C ASN A 2 27.82 5.81 -4.51
N SER A 3 29.09 5.44 -4.40
CA SER A 3 29.89 4.97 -5.51
C SER A 3 29.29 3.65 -6.01
N CYS A 4 28.55 3.72 -7.11
CA CYS A 4 28.17 2.54 -7.87
C CYS A 4 29.48 1.88 -8.32
N ASN A 5 29.75 0.65 -7.90
CA ASN A 5 30.97 -0.07 -8.28
C ASN A 5 30.88 -0.43 -9.76
N VAL A 6 31.39 0.48 -10.60
CA VAL A 6 31.60 0.34 -12.05
C VAL A 6 32.26 -0.99 -12.47
N PRO A 7 33.16 -1.64 -11.67
CA PRO A 7 33.82 -2.87 -12.11
C PRO A 7 32.88 -4.03 -12.47
N GLN A 8 31.71 -4.16 -11.81
CA GLN A 8 30.76 -5.25 -12.08
C GLN A 8 29.92 -5.04 -13.35
N LEU A 9 29.86 -3.80 -13.86
CA LEU A 9 29.04 -3.44 -15.03
C LEU A 9 29.86 -3.47 -16.34
N ALA A 10 31.19 -3.51 -16.23
CA ALA A 10 32.10 -3.64 -17.37
C ALA A 10 31.90 -4.96 -18.13
N GLU A 11 31.51 -6.04 -17.45
CA GLU A 11 31.17 -7.33 -18.05
C GLU A 11 29.95 -7.25 -19.00
N HIS A 12 29.10 -6.23 -18.82
CA HIS A 12 27.96 -5.93 -19.68
C HIS A 12 28.26 -4.81 -20.69
N GLY A 13 29.54 -4.44 -20.88
CA GLY A 13 29.96 -3.41 -21.84
C GLY A 13 29.70 -1.97 -21.38
N ILE A 14 29.36 -1.76 -20.10
CA ILE A 14 29.12 -0.43 -19.54
C ILE A 14 30.43 0.07 -18.92
N THR A 15 31.19 0.86 -19.70
CA THR A 15 32.50 1.41 -19.30
C THR A 15 32.41 2.79 -18.68
N GLU A 16 31.34 3.54 -18.98
CA GLU A 16 31.04 4.85 -18.40
C GLU A 16 29.56 4.95 -18.03
N VAL A 17 29.27 5.47 -16.84
CA VAL A 17 27.90 5.68 -16.38
C VAL A 17 27.40 7.04 -16.89
N ALA A 18 26.72 7.05 -18.03
CA ALA A 18 26.16 8.28 -18.60
C ALA A 18 25.01 8.87 -17.74
N ARG A 19 24.21 8.00 -17.12
CA ARG A 19 23.08 8.37 -16.23
C ARG A 19 22.88 7.34 -15.14
N VAL A 20 22.43 7.79 -13.97
CA VAL A 20 22.05 6.93 -12.84
C VAL A 20 20.55 7.07 -12.59
N TYR A 21 19.84 5.94 -12.62
CA TYR A 21 18.45 5.83 -12.18
C TYR A 21 18.41 4.96 -10.91
N MET A 22 17.71 5.43 -9.87
CA MET A 22 17.57 4.69 -8.61
C MET A 22 16.13 4.18 -8.44
N ALA A 23 15.96 2.85 -8.48
CA ALA A 23 14.68 2.17 -8.31
C ALA A 23 14.76 1.13 -7.18
N VAL A 24 15.40 1.49 -6.06
CA VAL A 24 15.77 0.56 -4.98
C VAL A 24 14.89 0.67 -3.73
N GLY A 25 13.88 1.53 -3.73
CA GLY A 25 12.96 1.67 -2.60
C GLY A 25 12.11 2.93 -2.64
N VAL A 26 11.11 2.96 -1.76
CA VAL A 26 10.25 4.12 -1.53
C VAL A 26 10.38 4.60 -0.09
N ARG A 27 10.21 5.91 0.12
CA ARG A 27 10.19 6.53 1.44
C ARG A 27 8.86 7.25 1.59
N SER A 28 8.25 7.15 2.76
CA SER A 28 7.05 7.93 3.10
C SER A 28 7.44 9.32 3.61
N LEU A 29 6.61 10.32 3.29
CA LEU A 29 6.79 11.71 3.71
C LEU A 29 5.62 12.10 4.62
N ASN A 30 5.75 11.84 5.92
CA ASN A 30 4.68 12.01 6.90
C ASN A 30 5.01 13.05 8.00
N GLN A 31 5.85 14.03 7.69
CA GLN A 31 6.31 15.06 8.65
C GLN A 31 5.19 15.98 9.17
N PHE A 32 4.01 15.94 8.57
CA PHE A 32 2.83 16.66 9.04
C PHE A 32 2.19 15.99 10.28
N LEU A 33 2.62 14.77 10.64
CA LEU A 33 2.21 14.09 11.86
C LEU A 33 3.28 14.20 12.95
N PRO A 34 2.86 14.15 14.23
CA PRO A 34 3.80 14.09 15.35
C PRO A 34 4.73 12.88 15.28
N ALA A 35 5.92 13.02 15.87
CA ALA A 35 6.96 12.00 15.82
C ALA A 35 6.55 10.66 16.43
N GLU A 36 5.76 10.71 17.49
CA GLU A 36 5.15 9.55 18.14
C GLU A 36 4.26 8.70 17.22
N CYS A 37 3.79 9.23 16.09
CA CYS A 37 2.91 8.50 15.17
C CYS A 37 3.70 7.74 14.10
N LEU A 38 5.02 7.87 14.07
CA LEU A 38 5.88 7.32 13.03
C LEU A 38 6.75 6.17 13.57
N ASP A 39 7.07 5.21 12.69
CA ASP A 39 7.90 4.04 13.04
C ASP A 39 9.36 4.40 13.35
N LYS A 40 9.86 5.46 12.72
CA LYS A 40 11.17 6.05 12.97
C LYS A 40 11.20 7.52 12.57
N MET A 41 11.93 8.29 13.37
CA MET A 41 12.50 9.56 12.92
C MET A 41 13.76 9.22 12.12
N MET A 42 13.92 9.80 10.93
CA MET A 42 15.20 9.77 10.25
C MET A 42 15.91 11.11 10.50
N TYR A 43 17.22 11.07 10.69
CA TYR A 43 18.06 12.25 10.89
C TYR A 43 18.99 12.41 9.68
N ASP A 44 19.26 13.64 9.26
CA ASP A 44 20.43 13.91 8.42
C ASP A 44 21.68 13.79 9.29
N GLU A 45 22.55 12.84 8.99
CA GLU A 45 23.84 12.72 9.68
C GLU A 45 24.75 13.93 9.44
N GLY A 46 24.52 14.71 8.37
CA GLY A 46 25.31 15.89 8.03
C GLY A 46 24.82 17.20 8.65
N SER A 47 23.52 17.38 8.85
CA SER A 47 22.96 18.61 9.44
C SER A 47 22.49 18.46 10.89
N GLY A 48 22.31 17.23 11.37
CA GLY A 48 21.69 16.96 12.67
C GLY A 48 20.17 17.20 12.69
N ASP A 49 19.59 17.66 11.59
CA ASP A 49 18.15 17.91 11.48
C ASP A 49 17.37 16.62 11.24
N VAL A 50 16.12 16.58 11.71
CA VAL A 50 15.19 15.49 11.39
C VAL A 50 14.90 15.51 9.89
N THR A 51 15.39 14.50 9.14
CA THR A 51 15.04 14.33 7.74
C THR A 51 13.77 13.52 7.53
N ARG A 52 12.89 14.12 6.73
CA ARG A 52 11.85 13.56 5.83
C ARG A 52 11.62 12.04 5.82
N GLY A 53 11.13 11.38 6.86
CA GLY A 53 10.89 9.92 6.81
C GLY A 53 9.88 9.43 7.83
N GLY A 54 9.70 8.11 7.88
CA GLY A 54 8.84 7.44 8.86
C GLY A 54 7.46 7.11 8.29
N TRP A 55 7.04 5.87 8.50
CA TRP A 55 5.74 5.33 8.12
C TRP A 55 4.78 5.56 9.27
N ILE A 56 3.54 5.93 8.97
CA ILE A 56 2.50 6.12 9.98
C ILE A 56 2.19 4.75 10.58
N VAL A 57 2.41 4.59 11.88
CA VAL A 57 2.16 3.31 12.55
C VAL A 57 0.66 3.19 12.80
N THR A 58 0.05 2.10 12.33
CA THR A 58 -1.38 1.83 12.53
C THR A 58 -1.62 0.47 13.19
N ASN A 59 -2.73 0.34 13.93
CA ASN A 59 -3.23 -0.98 14.31
C ASN A 59 -3.94 -1.66 13.13
N LYS A 60 -4.41 -2.91 13.33
CA LYS A 60 -5.14 -3.65 12.29
C LYS A 60 -6.50 -3.02 11.93
N ASN A 61 -7.04 -2.13 12.75
CA ASN A 61 -8.25 -1.35 12.42
C ASN A 61 -7.93 -0.07 11.63
N MET A 62 -6.68 0.12 11.19
CA MET A 62 -6.19 1.29 10.45
C MET A 62 -6.16 2.59 11.25
N GLN A 63 -6.28 2.51 12.58
CA GLN A 63 -6.15 3.68 13.46
C GLN A 63 -4.67 3.99 13.68
N VAL A 64 -4.32 5.27 13.60
CA VAL A 64 -2.96 5.75 13.90
C VAL A 64 -2.63 5.51 15.37
N LEU A 65 -1.41 5.08 15.66
CA LEU A 65 -0.95 4.78 17.01
C LEU A 65 -0.02 5.86 17.55
N HIS A 66 -0.11 6.13 18.84
CA HIS A 66 0.87 6.89 19.62
C HIS A 66 1.93 5.92 20.15
N LYS A 67 3.18 6.14 19.74
CA LYS A 67 4.36 5.30 20.06
C LYS A 67 4.17 3.82 19.75
N GLY A 68 3.28 3.49 18.81
CA GLY A 68 2.93 2.12 18.48
C GLY A 68 2.15 1.36 19.56
N GLU A 69 1.60 2.01 20.57
CA GLU A 69 0.94 1.29 21.68
C GLU A 69 -0.56 1.49 21.70
N LYS A 70 -1.02 2.74 21.65
CA LYS A 70 -2.43 3.10 21.81
C LYS A 70 -2.93 3.96 20.65
N PRO A 71 -4.22 3.89 20.29
CA PRO A 71 -4.79 4.80 19.30
C PRO A 71 -4.52 6.26 19.66
N TRP A 72 -4.00 7.02 18.69
CA TRP A 72 -3.74 8.45 18.82
C TRP A 72 -5.05 9.25 18.65
N ALA A 73 -5.13 10.42 19.30
CA ALA A 73 -6.31 11.30 19.27
C ALA A 73 -7.63 10.53 19.51
N ASP A 74 -7.70 9.77 20.61
CA ASP A 74 -8.86 8.94 20.98
C ASP A 74 -9.31 7.94 19.90
N GLY A 75 -8.38 7.55 19.01
CA GLY A 75 -8.61 6.63 17.91
C GLY A 75 -9.47 7.19 16.78
N CYS A 76 -9.60 8.51 16.67
CA CYS A 76 -10.36 9.14 15.58
C CYS A 76 -9.54 9.41 14.30
N VAL A 77 -8.22 9.19 14.35
CA VAL A 77 -7.32 9.40 13.21
C VAL A 77 -6.97 8.06 12.57
N PHE A 78 -7.14 7.98 11.26
CA PHE A 78 -6.88 6.80 10.44
C PHE A 78 -5.85 7.14 9.37
N ALA A 79 -5.10 6.14 8.92
CA ALA A 79 -4.20 6.27 7.79
C ALA A 79 -4.26 5.01 6.91
N ALA A 80 -4.11 5.19 5.60
CA ALA A 80 -4.15 4.11 4.61
C ALA A 80 -3.13 4.35 3.48
N GLY A 81 -2.75 3.27 2.80
CA GLY A 81 -1.84 3.34 1.65
C GLY A 81 -0.37 3.18 2.00
N ASN A 82 0.48 3.50 1.02
CA ASN A 82 1.93 3.27 1.10
C ASN A 82 2.64 4.06 2.21
N CYS A 83 1.99 5.08 2.77
CA CYS A 83 2.50 5.88 3.87
C CYS A 83 2.43 5.18 5.24
N CYS A 84 1.73 4.04 5.34
CA CYS A 84 1.44 3.37 6.62
C CYS A 84 2.34 2.16 6.87
N ALA A 85 2.61 1.86 8.13
CA ALA A 85 3.14 0.58 8.61
C ALA A 85 2.11 -0.03 9.57
N VAL A 86 1.47 -1.12 9.15
CA VAL A 86 0.45 -1.81 9.95
C VAL A 86 1.15 -2.74 10.93
N GLN A 87 0.86 -2.60 12.22
CA GLN A 87 1.45 -3.47 13.24
C GLN A 87 1.07 -4.95 13.05
N GLY A 88 2.10 -5.80 13.06
CA GLY A 88 1.94 -7.24 12.88
C GLY A 88 1.45 -7.65 11.49
N LEU A 89 1.65 -6.79 10.47
CA LEU A 89 1.35 -7.11 9.08
C LEU A 89 2.35 -6.41 8.12
N CYS A 90 3.20 -7.20 7.47
CA CYS A 90 4.12 -6.73 6.43
C CYS A 90 3.40 -6.53 5.08
N ALA A 91 2.40 -5.64 5.04
CA ALA A 91 1.66 -5.34 3.82
C ALA A 91 2.58 -4.71 2.76
N PRO A 92 2.64 -5.26 1.53
CA PRO A 92 3.43 -4.67 0.46
C PRO A 92 2.94 -3.25 0.14
N LYS A 93 3.86 -2.42 -0.36
CA LYS A 93 3.57 -1.01 -0.71
C LYS A 93 3.10 -0.90 -2.16
N ASN A 94 1.94 -1.48 -2.44
CA ASN A 94 1.27 -1.52 -3.74
C ASN A 94 -0.17 -1.02 -3.65
N SER A 95 -0.82 -0.86 -4.80
CA SER A 95 -2.17 -0.28 -4.88
C SER A 95 -3.23 -1.13 -4.17
N PHE A 96 -3.21 -2.45 -4.34
CA PHE A 96 -4.27 -3.31 -3.79
C PHE A 96 -4.36 -3.25 -2.25
N PRO A 97 -3.30 -3.49 -1.45
CA PRO A 97 -3.35 -3.31 -0.01
C PRO A 97 -3.65 -1.87 0.39
N GLY A 98 -3.18 -0.88 -0.37
CA GLY A 98 -3.50 0.52 -0.11
C GLY A 98 -5.00 0.81 -0.21
N GLU A 99 -5.69 0.19 -1.17
CA GLU A 99 -7.14 0.28 -1.32
C GLU A 99 -7.88 -0.49 -0.23
N ASP A 100 -7.43 -1.69 0.14
CA ASP A 100 -8.03 -2.48 1.22
C ASP A 100 -7.90 -1.75 2.58
N MET A 101 -6.72 -1.16 2.84
CA MET A 101 -6.49 -0.26 3.97
C MET A 101 -7.50 0.89 4.00
N ALA A 102 -7.75 1.54 2.85
CA ALA A 102 -8.68 2.66 2.75
C ALA A 102 -10.13 2.21 2.96
N SER A 103 -10.53 1.09 2.36
CA SER A 103 -11.86 0.48 2.53
C SER A 103 -12.15 0.16 4.00
N ILE A 104 -11.19 -0.44 4.69
CA ILE A 104 -11.30 -0.78 6.11
C ILE A 104 -11.33 0.48 6.99
N ALA A 105 -10.50 1.49 6.69
CA ALA A 105 -10.52 2.76 7.40
C ALA A 105 -11.89 3.46 7.26
N CYS A 106 -12.43 3.56 6.04
CA CYS A 106 -13.75 4.14 5.79
C CYS A 106 -14.86 3.39 6.53
N HIS A 107 -14.88 2.04 6.45
CA HIS A 107 -15.83 1.22 7.19
C HIS A 107 -15.74 1.47 8.70
N ASN A 108 -14.54 1.58 9.25
CA ASN A 108 -14.33 1.81 10.67
C ASN A 108 -14.74 3.20 11.12
N ILE A 109 -14.51 4.23 10.30
CA ILE A 109 -15.01 5.59 10.52
C ILE A 109 -16.55 5.58 10.57
N GLU A 110 -17.22 4.92 9.62
CA GLU A 110 -18.68 4.80 9.63
C GLU A 110 -19.20 4.07 10.88
N VAL A 111 -18.54 2.98 11.29
CA VAL A 111 -18.90 2.25 12.52
C VAL A 111 -18.77 3.15 13.74
N MET A 112 -17.69 3.93 13.84
CA MET A 112 -17.49 4.86 14.95
C MET A 112 -18.54 5.98 14.95
N GLU A 113 -18.88 6.52 13.79
CA GLU A 113 -19.91 7.55 13.67
C GLU A 113 -21.29 7.03 14.05
N ARG A 114 -21.68 5.81 13.62
CA ARG A 114 -22.94 5.16 14.05
C ARG A 114 -23.01 4.96 15.56
N ARG A 115 -21.88 4.70 16.22
CA ARG A 115 -21.82 4.54 17.69
C ARG A 115 -22.05 5.85 18.43
N LYS A 116 -21.54 6.97 17.89
CA LYS A 116 -21.72 8.31 18.47
C LYS A 116 -23.09 8.90 18.14
N ASN A 117 -23.54 8.71 16.90
CA ASN A 117 -24.78 9.28 16.37
C ASN A 117 -25.74 8.17 15.91
N ARG A 118 -26.71 7.84 16.76
CA ARG A 118 -27.74 6.82 16.45
C ARG A 118 -28.61 7.16 15.24
N LYS A 119 -28.62 8.41 14.77
CA LYS A 119 -29.36 8.85 13.57
C LYS A 119 -28.55 8.68 12.28
N PHE A 120 -27.24 8.43 12.37
CA PHE A 120 -26.39 8.19 11.22
C PHE A 120 -26.73 6.83 10.57
N GLY A 121 -27.03 6.83 9.27
CA GLY A 121 -27.42 5.64 8.50
C GLY A 121 -28.94 5.43 8.31
N GLY A 122 -29.79 6.35 8.80
CA GLY A 122 -31.23 6.33 8.53
C GLY A 122 -31.95 5.05 9.02
N CYS A 123 -33.10 4.73 8.41
CA CYS A 123 -33.95 3.59 8.81
C CYS A 123 -33.23 2.23 8.71
N PHE A 124 -32.21 2.11 7.84
CA PHE A 124 -31.44 0.88 7.64
C PHE A 124 -30.27 0.69 8.62
N SER A 125 -30.06 1.63 9.56
CA SER A 125 -29.01 1.56 10.59
C SER A 125 -29.08 0.29 11.45
N CYS A 126 -30.27 -0.31 11.62
CA CYS A 126 -30.47 -1.55 12.39
C CYS A 126 -29.73 -2.76 11.81
N PHE A 127 -29.49 -2.78 10.49
CA PHE A 127 -28.81 -3.88 9.79
C PHE A 127 -27.33 -3.59 9.51
N ALA A 128 -26.88 -2.38 9.81
CA ALA A 128 -25.50 -1.99 9.58
C ALA A 128 -24.57 -2.64 10.62
N SER A 129 -23.44 -3.18 10.15
CA SER A 129 -22.43 -3.77 11.05
C SER A 129 -21.96 -2.73 12.06
N LYS A 130 -21.94 -3.13 13.34
CA LYS A 130 -21.43 -2.31 14.46
C LYS A 130 -19.99 -2.68 14.83
N LYS A 131 -19.39 -3.64 14.13
CA LYS A 131 -18.04 -4.14 14.42
C LYS A 131 -17.03 -3.52 13.45
N MET A 132 -15.93 -3.04 14.01
CA MET A 132 -14.80 -2.59 13.22
C MET A 132 -14.15 -3.79 12.51
N LYS A 133 -13.71 -3.57 11.28
CA LYS A 133 -12.95 -4.54 10.49
C LYS A 133 -11.46 -4.39 10.77
N GLU A 134 -10.77 -5.52 10.65
CA GLU A 134 -9.32 -5.60 10.74
C GLU A 134 -8.75 -5.92 9.37
N ILE A 135 -7.64 -5.28 9.01
CA ILE A 135 -6.85 -5.67 7.85
C ILE A 135 -6.12 -6.97 8.12
N ARG A 136 -6.09 -7.83 7.10
CA ARG A 136 -5.47 -9.15 7.13
C ARG A 136 -4.78 -9.38 5.81
N TRP A 137 -3.78 -10.26 5.81
CA TRP A 137 -3.23 -10.75 4.55
C TRP A 137 -4.33 -11.46 3.78
N ASN A 138 -4.68 -10.94 2.61
CA ASN A 138 -5.63 -11.56 1.71
C ASN A 138 -4.94 -11.96 0.40
N TRP A 139 -5.66 -12.65 -0.46
CA TRP A 139 -5.10 -13.21 -1.70
C TRP A 139 -4.54 -12.14 -2.66
N GLY A 140 -5.12 -10.93 -2.66
CA GLY A 140 -4.72 -9.81 -3.51
C GLY A 140 -3.36 -9.20 -3.11
N PHE A 141 -2.91 -9.38 -1.87
CA PHE A 141 -1.60 -8.89 -1.40
C PHE A 141 -0.44 -9.59 -2.12
N GLY A 142 -0.67 -10.85 -2.53
CA GLY A 142 0.33 -11.68 -3.18
C GLY A 142 0.41 -11.51 -4.70
N LEU A 143 -0.32 -10.56 -5.28
CA LEU A 143 -0.39 -10.34 -6.73
C LEU A 143 0.55 -9.22 -7.17
N CYS A 144 1.30 -9.47 -8.24
CA CYS A 144 2.16 -8.45 -8.86
C CYS A 144 2.24 -8.66 -10.37
N ALA A 145 1.90 -7.62 -11.14
CA ALA A 145 2.04 -7.60 -12.60
C ALA A 145 3.14 -6.61 -13.01
N THR A 146 4.26 -7.12 -13.52
CA THR A 146 5.42 -6.30 -13.92
C THR A 146 5.56 -6.33 -15.44
N SER A 147 5.68 -5.16 -16.08
CA SER A 147 5.91 -5.09 -17.53
C SER A 147 7.40 -5.22 -17.84
N LEU A 148 7.73 -5.98 -18.87
CA LEU A 148 9.07 -6.14 -19.45
C LEU A 148 9.23 -5.37 -20.77
N GLY A 149 8.15 -4.74 -21.23
CA GLY A 149 8.09 -3.89 -22.41
C GLY A 149 6.62 -3.56 -22.74
N PRO A 150 6.35 -2.95 -23.91
CA PRO A 150 4.98 -2.69 -24.34
C PRO A 150 4.14 -3.95 -24.59
N TYR A 151 4.80 -5.06 -24.95
CA TYR A 151 4.15 -6.31 -25.38
C TYR A 151 4.54 -7.52 -24.52
N ASP A 152 5.24 -7.30 -23.41
CA ASP A 152 5.70 -8.37 -22.53
C ASP A 152 5.54 -7.98 -21.06
N ALA A 153 5.17 -8.95 -20.24
CA ALA A 153 4.99 -8.80 -18.81
C ALA A 153 5.13 -10.15 -18.10
N THR A 154 5.24 -10.10 -16.78
CA THR A 154 5.12 -11.24 -15.89
C THR A 154 4.04 -10.96 -14.85
N PHE A 155 3.21 -11.96 -14.57
CA PHE A 155 2.23 -11.93 -13.50
C PHE A 155 2.57 -12.99 -12.46
N VAL A 156 2.80 -12.52 -11.24
CA VAL A 156 3.11 -13.34 -10.07
C VAL A 156 1.88 -13.38 -9.17
N ALA A 157 1.53 -14.57 -8.70
CA ALA A 157 0.46 -14.80 -7.74
C ALA A 157 0.95 -15.59 -6.52
N GLY A 158 0.28 -15.40 -5.39
CA GLY A 158 0.57 -16.15 -4.16
C GLY A 158 1.89 -15.76 -3.46
N SER A 159 2.44 -14.58 -3.73
CA SER A 159 3.57 -14.09 -2.94
C SER A 159 3.14 -13.82 -1.50
N THR A 160 4.03 -14.01 -0.55
CA THR A 160 3.84 -13.77 0.89
C THR A 160 5.08 -13.06 1.46
N GLU A 161 5.09 -12.81 2.76
CA GLU A 161 6.27 -12.29 3.46
C GLU A 161 7.48 -13.24 3.47
N LYS A 162 7.29 -14.53 3.14
CA LYS A 162 8.37 -15.51 3.11
C LYS A 162 9.20 -15.39 1.82
N PRO A 163 10.54 -15.28 1.91
CA PRO A 163 11.40 -15.31 0.74
C PRO A 163 11.18 -16.56 -0.11
N GLY A 164 11.18 -16.40 -1.44
CA GLY A 164 10.95 -17.50 -2.39
C GLY A 164 9.49 -17.92 -2.55
N SER A 165 8.54 -17.20 -1.95
CA SER A 165 7.11 -17.44 -2.16
C SER A 165 6.58 -16.75 -3.42
N GLY A 166 5.45 -17.25 -3.92
CA GLY A 166 4.82 -16.78 -5.15
C GLY A 166 5.27 -17.55 -6.38
N TYR A 167 4.40 -17.58 -7.39
CA TYR A 167 4.61 -18.27 -8.64
C TYR A 167 4.33 -17.34 -9.79
N THR A 168 5.22 -17.34 -10.77
CA THR A 168 4.94 -16.73 -12.08
C THR A 168 3.88 -17.56 -12.78
N VAL A 169 2.66 -17.02 -12.87
CA VAL A 169 1.50 -17.73 -13.43
C VAL A 169 1.22 -17.36 -14.88
N LEU A 170 1.63 -16.17 -15.33
CA LEU A 170 1.54 -15.74 -16.73
C LEU A 170 2.81 -14.98 -17.12
N THR A 171 3.24 -15.15 -18.37
CA THR A 171 4.34 -14.41 -19.00
C THR A 171 3.98 -14.01 -20.42
N GLY A 172 4.79 -13.18 -21.07
CA GLY A 172 4.62 -12.85 -22.47
C GLY A 172 3.44 -11.91 -22.74
N CYS A 173 2.95 -11.97 -23.97
CA CYS A 173 1.84 -11.13 -24.44
C CYS A 173 0.56 -11.31 -23.62
N LEU A 174 0.27 -12.52 -23.12
CA LEU A 174 -0.92 -12.78 -22.31
C LEU A 174 -0.90 -12.02 -20.98
N ALA A 175 0.26 -12.00 -20.30
CA ALA A 175 0.43 -11.20 -19.09
C ALA A 175 0.33 -9.69 -19.40
N ALA A 176 0.80 -9.25 -20.58
CA ALA A 176 0.69 -7.85 -21.00
C ALA A 176 -0.77 -7.44 -21.19
N TYR A 177 -1.58 -8.26 -21.86
CA TYR A 177 -3.03 -8.02 -22.00
C TYR A 177 -3.76 -8.01 -20.66
N GLN A 178 -3.45 -8.95 -19.77
CA GLN A 178 -4.01 -8.99 -18.42
C GLN A 178 -3.68 -7.71 -17.63
N LYS A 179 -2.42 -7.26 -17.67
CA LYS A 179 -1.99 -6.02 -17.02
C LYS A 179 -2.75 -4.81 -17.58
N GLU A 180 -2.94 -4.74 -18.89
CA GLU A 180 -3.70 -3.66 -19.53
C GLU A 180 -5.18 -3.69 -19.11
N PHE A 181 -5.78 -4.87 -19.03
CA PHE A 181 -7.14 -5.03 -18.50
C PHE A 181 -7.27 -4.55 -17.05
N ILE A 182 -6.30 -4.90 -16.19
CA ILE A 182 -6.24 -4.41 -14.79
C ILE A 182 -6.18 -2.88 -14.78
N ARG A 183 -5.30 -2.27 -15.59
CA ARG A 183 -5.17 -0.81 -15.67
C ARG A 183 -6.46 -0.16 -16.14
N TRP A 184 -7.02 -0.63 -17.25
CA TRP A 184 -8.24 -0.10 -17.83
C TRP A 184 -9.44 -0.21 -16.88
N SER A 185 -9.67 -1.39 -16.30
CA SER A 185 -10.79 -1.63 -15.38
C SER A 185 -10.66 -0.79 -14.12
N LYS A 186 -9.44 -0.58 -13.61
CA LYS A 186 -9.20 0.30 -12.45
C LYS A 186 -9.48 1.77 -12.77
N VAL A 187 -9.03 2.25 -13.93
CA VAL A 187 -9.35 3.61 -14.40
C VAL A 187 -10.86 3.77 -14.58
N ASN A 188 -11.55 2.75 -15.10
CA ASN A 188 -13.01 2.73 -15.22
C ASN A 188 -13.69 2.83 -13.85
N GLN A 189 -13.26 2.03 -12.85
CA GLN A 189 -13.78 2.09 -11.49
C GLN A 189 -13.60 3.49 -10.86
N ASN A 190 -12.41 4.08 -11.00
CA ASN A 190 -12.12 5.42 -10.47
C ASN A 190 -12.94 6.52 -11.15
N ARG A 191 -13.49 6.26 -12.34
CA ARG A 191 -14.45 7.14 -13.05
C ARG A 191 -15.91 6.79 -12.75
N ASN A 192 -16.17 5.97 -11.72
CA ASN A 192 -17.50 5.43 -11.38
C ASN A 192 -18.16 4.63 -12.51
N GLY A 193 -17.36 4.02 -13.38
CA GLY A 193 -17.84 3.11 -14.41
C GLY A 193 -18.27 1.76 -13.82
N TRP A 194 -19.40 1.24 -14.32
CA TRP A 194 -20.01 0.02 -13.78
C TRP A 194 -19.18 -1.24 -14.02
N ILE A 195 -18.42 -1.32 -15.12
CA ILE A 195 -17.58 -2.49 -15.43
C ILE A 195 -16.44 -2.58 -14.43
N GLY A 196 -15.74 -1.48 -14.19
CA GLY A 196 -14.70 -1.40 -13.18
C GLY A 196 -15.26 -1.69 -11.80
N TRP A 197 -16.42 -1.12 -11.45
CA TRP A 197 -17.10 -1.46 -10.21
C TRP A 197 -17.34 -2.97 -10.08
N ALA A 198 -17.95 -3.62 -11.08
CA ALA A 198 -18.24 -5.05 -11.03
C ALA A 198 -16.96 -5.89 -10.88
N VAL A 199 -15.94 -5.65 -11.72
CA VAL A 199 -14.66 -6.40 -11.67
C VAL A 199 -14.02 -6.30 -10.30
N TRP A 200 -13.92 -5.09 -9.74
CA TRP A 200 -13.19 -4.88 -8.49
C TRP A 200 -13.99 -5.25 -7.24
N ASN A 201 -15.32 -5.36 -7.30
CA ASN A 201 -16.13 -5.96 -6.21
C ASN A 201 -15.95 -7.48 -6.08
N PHE A 202 -15.50 -8.17 -7.14
CA PHE A 202 -15.11 -9.58 -7.02
C PHE A 202 -13.69 -9.75 -6.48
N VAL A 203 -12.89 -8.69 -6.54
CA VAL A 203 -11.48 -8.73 -6.17
C VAL A 203 -11.26 -8.34 -4.70
N HIS A 204 -12.05 -7.39 -4.19
CA HIS A 204 -12.07 -6.94 -2.79
C HIS A 204 -13.19 -7.62 -1.99
#